data_AF-A0A8S3K8D6-F1
#
_entry.id   AF-A0A8S3K8D6-F1
#
_cell.length_a   1.000
_cell.length_b   1.000
_cell.length_c   1.000
_cell.angle_alpha   90.00
_cell.angle_beta   90.00
_cell.angle_gamma   90.00
#
_symmetry.space_group_name_H-M   'P 1'
#
loop_
_entity.id
_entity.type
_entity.pdbx_description
1 polymer ?
#
loop_
_entity_poly.entity_id
_entity_poly.type
_entity_poly.pdbx_seq_one_letter_code
_entity_poly.pdbx_strand_id
1 'polypeptide(L)'
;MYVSDAIQHILSYTCQDWYSRYFYDFVHPDDVEKLREQLNLQAQDGSSNVNGRVLDLKTGTIKKDAHSAGARSGNSKRSFICRLRVGSTNPIDHTHQNP
;
A
#
# COMPACT_ATOMS: atom_id res chain seq x y z
N MET A 1 2.50 -11.24 -6.05
CA MET A 1 2.43 -10.89 -4.62
C MET A 1 3.51 -11.68 -3.90
N TYR A 2 4.31 -11.04 -3.06
CA TYR A 2 5.33 -11.72 -2.26
C TYR A 2 4.90 -11.70 -0.79
N VAL A 3 5.13 -12.79 -0.08
CA VAL A 3 4.89 -12.92 1.36
C VAL A 3 6.13 -13.55 1.99
N SER A 4 6.61 -12.97 3.09
CA SER A 4 7.76 -13.49 3.84
C SER A 4 7.32 -14.59 4.80
N ASP A 5 8.18 -15.58 5.03
CA ASP A 5 7.94 -16.68 5.98
C ASP A 5 7.67 -16.20 7.41
N ALA A 6 8.08 -14.98 7.76
CA ALA A 6 7.75 -14.36 9.05
C ALA A 6 6.24 -14.22 9.29
N ILE A 7 5.40 -14.26 8.25
CA ILE A 7 3.94 -14.17 8.36
C ILE A 7 3.35 -15.28 9.24
N GLN A 8 4.01 -16.43 9.30
CA GLN A 8 3.59 -17.56 10.12
C GLN A 8 3.65 -17.26 11.61
N HIS A 9 4.68 -16.53 12.05
CA HIS A 9 4.83 -16.14 13.45
C HIS A 9 3.91 -14.98 13.85
N ILE A 10 3.52 -14.13 12.89
CA ILE A 10 2.73 -12.92 13.16
C ILE A 10 1.23 -13.21 13.11
N LEU A 11 0.78 -13.94 12.08
CA LEU A 11 -0.64 -14.17 11.79
C LEU A 11 -1.02 -15.64 11.80
N SER A 12 -0.13 -16.58 12.11
CA SER A 12 -0.45 -18.02 12.18
C SER A 12 -1.07 -18.55 10.87
N TYR A 13 -0.51 -18.10 9.74
CA TYR A 13 -0.81 -18.59 8.40
C TYR A 13 0.46 -19.05 7.71
N THR A 14 0.39 -20.08 6.88
CA THR A 14 1.52 -20.48 6.04
C THR A 14 1.60 -19.59 4.80
N CYS A 15 2.79 -19.43 4.21
CA CYS A 15 2.93 -18.71 2.94
C CYS A 15 1.99 -19.27 1.86
N GLN A 16 1.77 -20.59 1.84
CA GLN A 16 0.88 -21.26 0.89
C GLN A 16 -0.59 -20.82 1.02
N ASP A 17 -1.06 -20.55 2.24
CA ASP A 17 -2.43 -20.04 2.48
C ASP A 17 -2.64 -18.65 1.84
N TRP A 18 -1.58 -17.85 1.75
CA TRP A 18 -1.61 -16.52 1.14
C TRP A 18 -1.53 -16.55 -0.39
N TYR A 19 -0.80 -17.51 -0.96
CA TYR A 19 -0.62 -17.58 -2.43
C TYR A 19 -1.91 -17.86 -3.20
N SER A 20 -2.92 -18.44 -2.56
CA SER A 20 -4.20 -18.79 -3.20
C SER A 20 -5.37 -17.85 -2.83
N ARG A 21 -5.11 -16.74 -2.14
CA ARG A 21 -6.15 -15.83 -1.65
C ARG A 21 -5.83 -14.37 -1.95
N TYR A 22 -6.85 -13.53 -1.95
CA TYR A 22 -6.66 -12.09 -2.11
C TYR A 22 -6.29 -11.45 -0.77
N PHE A 23 -5.52 -10.37 -0.81
CA PHE A 23 -5.17 -9.60 0.40
C PHE A 23 -6.42 -9.22 1.23
N TYR A 24 -7.49 -8.80 0.55
CA TYR A 24 -8.74 -8.39 1.21
C TYR A 24 -9.47 -9.53 1.93
N ASP A 25 -9.19 -10.80 1.61
CA ASP A 25 -9.81 -11.95 2.29
C ASP A 25 -9.30 -12.09 3.74
N PHE A 26 -8.14 -11.51 4.04
CA PHE A 26 -7.55 -11.48 5.37
C PHE A 26 -7.87 -10.19 6.12
N VAL A 27 -8.46 -9.18 5.48
CA VAL A 27 -8.74 -7.88 6.09
C VAL A 27 -10.12 -7.90 6.75
N HIS A 28 -10.26 -7.25 7.91
CA HIS A 28 -11.56 -7.08 8.56
C HIS A 28 -12.53 -6.30 7.65
N PRO A 29 -13.81 -6.71 7.51
CA PRO A 29 -14.75 -6.11 6.56
C PRO A 29 -14.87 -4.57 6.69
N ASP A 30 -14.91 -4.02 7.90
CA ASP A 30 -14.98 -2.55 8.10
C ASP A 30 -13.76 -1.77 7.58
N ASP A 31 -12.61 -2.44 7.39
CA ASP A 31 -11.36 -1.81 6.98
C ASP A 31 -11.10 -1.94 5.47
N VAL A 32 -11.85 -2.80 4.76
CA VAL A 32 -11.65 -3.10 3.33
C VAL A 32 -11.84 -1.85 2.47
N GLU A 33 -12.90 -1.09 2.70
CA GLU A 33 -13.21 0.10 1.87
C GLU A 33 -12.13 1.17 2.02
N LYS A 34 -11.71 1.44 3.26
CA LYS A 34 -10.63 2.38 3.56
C LYS A 34 -9.31 1.96 2.93
N LEU A 35 -9.01 0.66 2.93
CA LEU A 35 -7.79 0.14 2.31
C LEU A 35 -7.80 0.23 0.79
N ARG A 36 -8.96 0.00 0.16
CA ARG A 36 -9.09 0.15 -1.29
C ARG A 36 -8.75 1.55 -1.75
N GLU A 37 -9.23 2.57 -1.04
CA GLU A 37 -8.92 3.96 -1.34
C GLU A 37 -7.42 4.26 -1.16
N GLN A 38 -6.83 3.82 -0.04
CA GLN A 38 -5.40 4.06 0.27
C GLN A 38 -4.44 3.30 -0.67
N LEU A 39 -4.85 2.14 -1.18
CA LEU A 39 -4.07 1.33 -2.12
C LEU A 39 -4.30 1.73 -3.58
N ASN A 40 -5.35 2.50 -3.90
CA ASN A 40 -5.59 2.97 -5.26
C ASN A 40 -4.43 3.87 -5.73
N LEU A 41 -3.79 3.48 -6.84
CA LEU A 41 -2.61 4.18 -7.37
C LEU A 41 -2.94 5.57 -7.88
N GLN A 42 -4.16 5.79 -8.38
CA GLN A 42 -4.59 7.06 -8.97
C GLN A 42 -4.99 8.13 -7.96
N ALA A 43 -5.43 7.74 -6.75
CA ALA A 43 -6.04 8.66 -5.80
C ALA A 43 -5.04 9.61 -5.10
N GLN A 44 -3.75 9.30 -5.15
CA GLN A 44 -2.71 10.06 -4.45
C GLN A 44 -1.71 10.76 -5.37
N ASP A 45 -1.83 10.59 -6.70
CA ASP A 45 -1.01 11.31 -7.68
C ASP A 45 -1.48 12.77 -7.89
N GLY A 46 -2.19 13.33 -6.90
CA GLY A 46 -2.61 14.72 -6.87
C GLY A 46 -1.48 15.72 -6.60
N SER A 47 -0.21 15.30 -6.60
CA SER A 47 0.90 16.22 -6.27
C SER A 47 2.16 16.06 -7.14
N SER A 48 2.10 15.36 -8.27
CA SER A 48 3.21 15.45 -9.24
C SER A 48 2.75 15.60 -10.68
N ASN A 49 2.60 16.87 -11.07
CA ASN A 49 2.79 17.37 -12.43
C ASN A 49 1.72 17.05 -13.48
N VAL A 50 0.61 17.80 -13.49
CA VAL A 50 -0.11 18.12 -14.73
C VAL A 50 -0.60 19.57 -14.69
N ASN A 51 0.14 20.46 -15.39
CA ASN A 51 -0.23 21.84 -15.76
C ASN A 51 0.04 22.96 -14.74
N GLY A 52 1.31 23.22 -14.44
CA GLY A 52 1.80 24.56 -14.04
C GLY A 52 1.65 25.61 -15.17
N ARG A 53 0.47 25.68 -15.79
CA ARG A 53 0.08 26.74 -16.74
C ARG A 53 -0.97 27.58 -16.05
N VAL A 54 -0.53 28.60 -15.32
CA VAL A 54 -1.44 29.57 -14.70
C VAL A 54 -1.84 30.58 -15.78
N LEU A 55 -3.15 30.72 -16.01
CA LEU A 55 -3.69 31.83 -16.80
C LEU A 55 -3.72 33.06 -15.90
N ASP A 56 -2.87 34.04 -16.20
CA ASP A 56 -2.92 35.33 -15.51
C ASP A 56 -4.11 36.13 -16.05
N LEU A 57 -5.20 36.22 -15.29
CA LEU A 57 -6.42 36.92 -15.72
C LEU A 57 -6.21 38.43 -15.93
N LYS A 58 -5.13 39.00 -15.38
CA LYS A 58 -4.82 40.42 -15.54
C LYS A 58 -4.13 40.71 -16.88
N THR A 59 -3.45 39.72 -17.48
CA THR A 59 -2.64 39.88 -18.69
C THR A 59 -3.00 38.92 -19.83
N GLY A 60 -3.89 37.96 -19.62
CA GLY A 60 -4.36 37.01 -20.62
C GLY A 60 -3.30 36.05 -21.17
N THR A 61 -2.11 35.98 -20.55
CA THR A 61 -0.96 35.24 -21.08
C THR A 61 -0.70 33.97 -20.28
N ILE A 62 -0.54 32.84 -20.99
CA ILE A 62 -0.12 31.56 -20.40
C ILE A 62 1.40 31.59 -20.26
N LYS A 63 1.93 31.50 -19.03
CA LYS A 63 3.38 31.33 -18.80
C LYS A 63 3.70 29.85 -18.58
N LYS A 64 4.73 29.34 -19.27
CA LYS A 64 5.27 27.99 -19.10
C LYS A 64 6.61 28.11 -18.39
N ASP A 65 6.68 27.74 -17.12
CA ASP A 65 7.97 27.67 -16.41
C ASP A 65 8.75 26.44 -16.91
N ALA A 66 9.88 26.72 -17.56
CA ALA A 66 10.82 25.73 -18.06
C ALA A 66 11.71 25.21 -16.92
N HIS A 67 11.18 24.31 -16.09
CA HIS A 67 11.99 23.56 -15.12
C HIS A 67 11.59 22.08 -15.10
N SER A 68 11.79 21.39 -16.23
CA SER A 68 11.77 19.92 -16.28
C SER A 68 13.14 19.37 -15.87
N ALA A 69 13.52 19.56 -14.61
CA ALA A 69 14.66 18.89 -14.00
C ALA A 69 14.15 17.97 -12.89
N GLY A 70 13.96 16.70 -13.24
CA GLY A 70 13.73 15.62 -12.28
C GLY A 70 12.42 15.75 -11.50
N ALA A 71 11.30 15.36 -12.12
CA ALA A 71 10.18 14.86 -11.34
C ALA A 71 10.69 13.62 -10.59
N ARG A 72 11.21 13.81 -9.38
CA ARG A 72 11.33 12.73 -8.42
C ARG A 72 9.90 12.22 -8.30
N SER A 73 9.66 11.04 -8.86
CA SER A 73 8.38 10.34 -8.72
C SER A 73 7.98 10.52 -7.27
N GLY A 74 6.85 11.21 -7.05
CA GLY A 74 6.38 11.58 -5.73
C GLY A 74 6.44 10.34 -4.86
N ASN A 75 6.80 10.52 -3.59
CA ASN A 75 6.85 9.43 -2.65
C ASN A 75 5.47 8.76 -2.59
N SER A 76 5.26 7.70 -3.37
CA SER A 76 4.07 6.85 -3.29
C SER A 76 4.11 6.01 -2.00
N LYS A 77 4.53 6.65 -0.90
CA LYS A 77 4.51 6.16 0.46
C LYS A 77 3.05 6.02 0.83
N ARG A 78 2.67 4.81 1.20
CA ARG A 78 1.33 4.47 1.66
C ARG A 78 1.48 4.02 3.10
N SER A 79 0.69 4.62 3.99
CA SER A 79 0.65 4.27 5.41
C SER A 79 -0.80 4.12 5.83
N PHE A 80 -1.14 2.98 6.41
CA PHE A 80 -2.47 2.69 6.90
C PHE A 80 -2.37 1.76 8.12
N ILE A 81 -3.45 1.73 8.89
CA ILE A 81 -3.65 0.74 9.95
C ILE A 81 -4.86 -0.09 9.53
N CYS A 82 -4.74 -1.41 9.59
CA CYS A 82 -5.82 -2.34 9.30
C CYS A 82 -5.78 -3.54 10.23
N ARG A 83 -6.95 -4.16 10.46
CA ARG A 83 -7.05 -5.42 11.19
C ARG A 83 -6.94 -6.58 10.21
N LEU A 84 -6.03 -7.49 10.48
CA LEU A 84 -5.87 -8.75 9.75
C LEU A 84 -6.44 -9.90 10.57
N ARG A 85 -7.05 -10.86 9.89
CA ARG A 85 -7.47 -12.14 10.45
C ARG A 85 -6.22 -12.90 10.90
N VAL A 86 -6.31 -13.57 12.04
CA VAL A 86 -5.29 -14.50 12.54
C VAL A 86 -5.73 -15.91 12.17
N GLY A 87 -4.80 -16.71 11.65
CA GLY A 87 -5.01 -18.09 11.29
C GLY A 87 -5.02 -19.01 12.52
N SER A 88 -5.55 -20.21 12.33
CA SER A 88 -5.72 -21.19 13.40
C SER A 88 -4.56 -22.19 13.48
N THR A 89 -3.44 -21.95 12.81
CA THR A 89 -2.30 -22.87 12.95
C THR A 89 -1.82 -22.79 14.38
N ASN A 90 -1.89 -23.92 15.10
CA ASN A 90 -1.37 -24.03 16.46
C ASN A 90 0.02 -23.38 16.51
N PRO A 91 0.32 -22.55 17.53
CA PRO A 91 1.66 -22.02 17.69
C PRO A 91 2.62 -23.22 17.67
N ILE A 92 3.62 -23.17 16.79
CA ILE A 92 4.68 -24.17 16.79
C ILE A 92 5.36 -24.01 18.15
N ASP A 93 5.02 -24.92 19.05
CA ASP A 93 5.61 -25.00 20.37
C ASP A 93 7.10 -25.29 20.17
N HIS A 94 7.95 -24.31 20.49
CA HIS A 94 9.41 -24.48 20.46
C HIS A 94 9.92 -25.26 21.69
N THR A 95 9.09 -26.11 22.31
CA THR A 95 9.55 -27.01 23.36
C THR A 95 9.92 -28.38 22.78
N HIS A 96 11.16 -28.77 23.08
CA HIS A 96 11.75 -30.09 22.84
C HIS A 96 12.20 -30.45 21.42
N GLN A 97 13.44 -30.10 21.11
CA GLN A 97 14.31 -31.05 20.41
C GLN A 97 15.74 -30.98 20.96
N ASN A 98 16.01 -31.87 21.92
CA ASN A 98 17.35 -32.38 22.22
C ASN A 98 17.29 -33.90 22.04
N PRO A 99 18.25 -34.48 21.32
CA PRO A 99 19.01 -35.56 21.91
C PRO A 99 20.49 -35.21 22.10
#